data_AF-A0A4Y2CTT1-F1
#
_entry.id   AF-A0A4Y2CTT1-F1
#
_cell.length_a   1.000
_cell.length_b   1.000
_cell.length_c   1.000
_cell.angle_alpha   90.00
_cell.angle_beta   90.00
_cell.angle_gamma   90.00
#
_symmetry.space_group_name_H-M   'P 1'
#
loop_
_entity.id
_entity.type
_entity.pdbx_description
1 polymer ?
#
loop_
_entity_poly.entity_id
_entity_poly.type
_entity_poly.pdbx_seq_one_letter_code
_entity_poly.pdbx_strand_id
1 'polypeptide(L)'
;MGTDAICADDNARPHRARLVRSYLESETIAQMAWPARSPDLNPIEHVWDMLGRWIAGLSVPPGTLHELQQALLQEWPLLSQQAINDTIASIPRRCQACISARGYHTRY
;
A
#
# COMPACT_ATOMS: atom_id res chain seq x y z
N MET A 1 -22.50 -10.53 -5.19
CA MET A 1 -21.34 -11.29 -5.71
C MET A 1 -20.17 -10.90 -4.84
N GLY A 2 -19.81 -11.74 -3.87
CA GLY A 2 -18.57 -11.53 -3.12
C GLY A 2 -17.41 -11.74 -4.08
N THR A 3 -16.46 -10.82 -4.11
CA THR A 3 -15.20 -11.04 -4.82
C THR A 3 -14.33 -11.94 -3.95
N ASP A 4 -13.47 -12.79 -4.53
CA ASP A 4 -12.44 -13.53 -3.79
C ASP A 4 -11.30 -12.60 -3.28
N ALA A 5 -11.63 -11.32 -3.01
CA ALA A 5 -10.70 -10.30 -2.63
C ALA A 5 -10.31 -10.43 -1.15
N ILE A 6 -9.03 -10.22 -0.89
CA ILE A 6 -8.47 -10.14 0.45
C ILE A 6 -8.04 -8.69 0.68
N CYS A 7 -8.55 -8.07 1.75
CA CYS A 7 -8.11 -6.77 2.20
C CYS A 7 -6.83 -6.92 3.03
N ALA A 8 -5.76 -6.25 2.58
CA ALA A 8 -4.54 -6.09 3.34
C ALA A 8 -4.44 -4.63 3.81
N ASP A 9 -4.29 -4.43 5.12
CA ASP A 9 -4.13 -3.14 5.76
C ASP A 9 -3.13 -3.22 6.92
N ASP A 10 -2.71 -2.06 7.41
CA ASP A 10 -1.97 -2.01 8.66
C ASP A 10 -2.92 -2.19 9.86
N ASN A 11 -2.38 -2.61 10.99
CA ASN A 11 -3.14 -2.80 12.23
C ASN A 11 -3.52 -1.48 12.92
N ALA A 12 -3.68 -0.36 12.20
CA ALA A 12 -4.07 0.89 12.80
C ALA A 12 -5.42 0.76 13.52
N ARG A 13 -5.58 1.47 14.64
CA ARG A 13 -6.79 1.40 15.48
C ARG A 13 -8.09 1.63 14.69
N PRO A 14 -8.17 2.57 13.73
CA PRO A 14 -9.36 2.74 12.90
C PRO A 14 -9.69 1.50 12.05
N HIS A 15 -8.70 0.83 11.45
CA HIS A 15 -8.92 -0.37 10.62
C HIS A 15 -9.41 -1.58 11.42
N ARG A 16 -9.12 -1.62 12.73
CA ARG A 16 -9.58 -2.67 13.65
C ARG A 16 -10.86 -2.29 14.41
N ALA A 17 -11.43 -1.11 14.15
CA ALA A 17 -12.68 -0.69 14.76
C ALA A 17 -13.81 -1.66 14.41
N ARG A 18 -14.78 -1.83 15.32
CA ARG A 18 -15.93 -2.73 15.12
C ARG A 18 -16.71 -2.38 13.85
N LEU A 19 -16.91 -1.09 13.60
CA LEU A 19 -17.60 -0.61 12.39
C LEU A 19 -16.94 -1.10 11.10
N VAL A 20 -15.60 -0.98 11.01
CA VAL A 20 -14.84 -1.39 9.82
C VAL A 20 -14.88 -2.91 9.65
N ARG A 21 -14.67 -3.68 10.72
CA ARG A 21 -14.72 -5.15 10.65
C ARG A 21 -16.10 -5.66 10.24
N SER A 22 -17.18 -5.11 10.82
CA SER A 22 -18.54 -5.49 10.44
C SER A 22 -18.87 -5.16 8.99
N TYR A 23 -18.31 -4.07 8.45
CA TYR A 23 -18.46 -3.74 7.03
C TYR A 23 -17.72 -4.73 6.13
N LEU A 24 -16.46 -5.05 6.42
CA LEU A 24 -15.71 -6.06 5.64
C LEU A 24 -16.39 -7.43 5.68
N GLU A 25 -16.91 -7.83 6.85
CA GLU A 25 -17.71 -9.05 7.01
C GLU A 25 -18.99 -9.02 6.16
N SER A 26 -19.74 -7.90 6.14
CA SER A 26 -20.96 -7.80 5.33
C SER A 26 -20.69 -7.83 3.83
N GLU A 27 -19.54 -7.31 3.40
CA GLU A 27 -19.10 -7.36 2.00
C GLU A 27 -18.42 -8.70 1.63
N THR A 28 -18.30 -9.63 2.58
CA THR A 28 -17.61 -10.93 2.40
C THR A 28 -16.13 -10.74 1.99
N ILE A 29 -15.49 -9.67 2.47
CA ILE A 29 -14.08 -9.38 2.21
C ILE A 29 -13.25 -9.94 3.36
N ALA A 30 -12.37 -10.89 3.08
CA ALA A 30 -11.46 -11.43 4.08
C ALA A 30 -10.38 -10.39 4.42
N GLN A 31 -10.15 -10.14 5.71
CA GLN A 31 -9.07 -9.26 6.16
C GLN A 31 -7.81 -10.09 6.48
N MET A 32 -6.68 -9.76 5.87
CA MET A 32 -5.41 -10.44 6.09
C MET A 32 -4.83 -10.09 7.47
N ALA A 33 -4.27 -11.08 8.17
CA ALA A 33 -3.48 -10.82 9.36
C ALA A 33 -2.14 -10.16 8.97
N TRP A 34 -1.84 -9.00 9.58
CA TRP A 34 -0.63 -8.24 9.30
C TRP A 34 0.30 -8.18 10.52
N PRO A 35 1.63 -8.31 10.36
CA PRO A 35 2.57 -8.07 11.47
C PRO A 35 2.67 -6.58 11.81
N ALA A 36 2.78 -6.24 13.09
CA ALA A 36 2.95 -4.85 13.52
C ALA A 36 4.29 -4.27 13.03
N ARG A 37 4.32 -2.96 12.72
CA ARG A 37 5.53 -2.22 12.33
C ARG A 37 6.30 -2.82 11.14
N SER A 38 5.59 -3.38 10.18
CA SER A 38 6.17 -4.01 8.97
C SER A 38 5.76 -3.25 7.70
N PRO A 39 6.22 -1.99 7.51
CA PRO A 39 5.95 -1.24 6.29
C PRO A 39 6.65 -1.84 5.07
N ASP A 40 7.77 -2.52 5.28
CA ASP A 40 8.55 -3.23 4.26
C ASP A 40 7.74 -4.32 3.55
N LEU A 41 6.76 -4.90 4.26
CA LEU A 41 5.83 -5.87 3.72
C LEU A 41 4.65 -5.23 2.99
N ASN A 42 4.41 -3.92 3.10
CA ASN A 42 3.19 -3.29 2.58
C ASN A 42 3.41 -2.80 1.13
N PRO A 43 2.77 -3.41 0.11
CA PRO A 43 2.94 -3.00 -1.29
C PRO A 43 2.63 -1.53 -1.52
N ILE A 44 1.65 -0.96 -0.81
CA ILE A 44 1.17 0.40 -1.10
C ILE A 44 2.22 1.46 -0.74
N GLU A 45 3.10 1.20 0.23
CA GLU A 45 4.20 2.10 0.58
C GLU A 45 5.16 2.30 -0.59
N HIS A 46 5.39 1.23 -1.37
CA HIS A 46 6.24 1.30 -2.54
C HIS A 46 5.56 2.06 -3.69
N VAL A 47 4.26 1.89 -3.86
CA VAL A 47 3.46 2.65 -4.85
C VAL A 47 3.46 4.14 -4.49
N TRP A 48 3.34 4.48 -3.21
CA TRP A 48 3.45 5.87 -2.75
C TRP A 48 4.85 6.45 -2.95
N ASP A 49 5.92 5.70 -2.68
CA ASP A 49 7.30 6.13 -2.96
C ASP A 49 7.53 6.37 -4.46
N MET A 50 7.02 5.50 -5.33
CA MET A 50 7.07 5.72 -6.79
C MET A 50 6.39 7.02 -7.20
N LEU A 51 5.15 7.25 -6.74
CA LEU A 51 4.38 8.44 -7.06
C LEU A 51 5.05 9.71 -6.49
N GLY A 52 5.54 9.63 -5.26
CA GLY A 52 6.25 10.73 -4.59
C GLY A 52 7.52 11.14 -5.33
N ARG A 53 8.31 10.17 -5.82
CA ARG A 53 9.50 10.44 -6.64
C ARG A 53 9.14 11.08 -7.98
N TRP A 54 8.05 10.65 -8.60
CA TRP A 54 7.57 11.26 -9.84
C TRP A 54 7.20 12.73 -9.61
N ILE A 55 6.38 13.00 -8.60
CA ILE A 55 5.96 14.38 -8.25
C ILE A 55 7.16 15.26 -7.90
N ALA A 56 8.12 14.74 -7.13
CA ALA A 56 9.34 15.44 -6.78
C ALA A 56 10.25 15.71 -8.00
N GLY A 57 10.12 14.92 -9.07
CA GLY A 57 10.86 15.07 -10.33
C GLY A 57 10.19 15.99 -11.35
N LEU A 58 9.00 16.53 -11.07
CA LEU A 58 8.33 17.48 -11.96
C LEU A 58 9.17 18.75 -12.12
N SER A 59 9.19 19.31 -13.33
CA SER A 59 9.93 20.53 -13.64
C SER A 59 9.48 21.73 -12.80
N VAL A 60 8.20 21.75 -12.44
CA VAL A 60 7.61 22.69 -11.50
C VAL A 60 6.98 21.88 -10.37
N PRO A 61 7.64 21.78 -9.20
CA PRO A 61 7.06 21.06 -8.07
C PRO A 61 5.85 21.82 -7.51
N PRO A 62 4.83 21.12 -7.01
CA PRO A 62 3.67 21.75 -6.39
C PRO A 62 4.09 22.53 -5.13
N GLY A 63 3.74 23.82 -5.08
CA GLY A 63 4.04 24.72 -3.96
C GLY A 63 2.88 24.86 -2.96
N THR A 64 1.68 24.43 -3.34
CA THR A 64 0.47 24.47 -2.50
C THR A 64 -0.18 23.09 -2.36
N LEU A 65 -1.03 22.94 -1.32
CA LEU A 65 -1.82 21.72 -1.14
C LEU A 65 -2.73 21.44 -2.34
N HIS A 66 -3.29 22.48 -2.95
CA HIS A 66 -4.16 22.35 -4.12
C HIS A 66 -3.39 21.83 -5.33
N GLU A 67 -2.21 22.40 -5.61
CA GLU A 67 -1.34 21.93 -6.70
C GLU A 67 -0.88 20.49 -6.47
N LEU A 68 -0.53 20.13 -5.22
CA LEU A 68 -0.14 18.76 -4.89
C LEU A 68 -1.30 17.78 -5.13
N GLN A 69 -2.52 18.15 -4.74
CA GLN A 69 -3.71 17.34 -4.99
C GLN A 69 -3.96 17.17 -6.49
N GLN A 70 -3.84 18.23 -7.30
CA GLN A 70 -4.00 18.13 -8.75
C GLN A 70 -2.93 17.25 -9.39
N ALA A 71 -1.67 17.42 -9.00
CA ALA A 71 -0.57 16.58 -9.47
C ALA A 71 -0.81 15.10 -9.14
N LEU A 72 -1.18 14.78 -7.89
CA LEU A 72 -1.50 13.40 -7.50
C LEU A 72 -2.63 12.78 -8.34
N LEU A 73 -3.72 13.54 -8.56
CA LEU A 73 -4.87 13.07 -9.35
C LEU A 73 -4.53 12.87 -10.83
N GLN A 74 -3.61 13.66 -11.38
CA GLN A 74 -3.16 13.56 -12.76
C GLN A 74 -2.17 12.41 -12.97
N GLU A 75 -1.24 12.22 -12.03
CA GLU A 75 -0.17 11.22 -12.14
C GLU A 75 -0.63 9.81 -11.73
N TRP A 76 -1.55 9.69 -10.77
CA TRP A 76 -2.08 8.39 -10.31
C TRP A 76 -2.56 7.45 -11.44
N PRO A 77 -3.41 7.88 -12.39
CA PRO A 77 -3.84 7.00 -13.49
C PRO A 77 -2.73 6.64 -14.47
N LEU A 78 -1.59 7.34 -14.45
CA LEU A 78 -0.44 7.07 -15.30
C LEU A 78 0.53 6.06 -14.67
N LEU A 79 0.33 5.69 -13.41
CA LEU A 79 1.10 4.62 -12.77
C LEU A 79 0.91 3.31 -13.55
N SER A 80 2.03 2.70 -13.93
CA SER A 80 2.01 1.44 -14.67
C SER A 80 1.38 0.33 -13.83
N GLN A 81 0.30 -0.26 -14.35
CA GLN A 81 -0.31 -1.45 -13.76
C GLN A 81 0.71 -2.59 -13.62
N GLN A 82 1.68 -2.69 -14.54
CA GLN A 82 2.75 -3.68 -14.45
C GLN A 82 3.64 -3.41 -13.22
N ALA A 83 3.99 -2.16 -12.94
CA ALA A 83 4.81 -1.83 -11.77
C ALA A 83 4.07 -2.10 -10.44
N ILE A 84 2.76 -1.88 -10.40
CA ILE A 84 1.90 -2.27 -9.27
C ILE A 84 1.91 -3.79 -9.12
N ASN A 85 1.71 -4.53 -10.23
CA ASN A 85 1.72 -5.99 -10.22
C ASN A 85 3.07 -6.55 -9.78
N ASP A 86 4.19 -5.96 -10.22
CA ASP A 86 5.54 -6.37 -9.81
C ASP A 86 5.77 -6.14 -8.30
N THR A 87 5.22 -5.05 -7.77
CA THR A 87 5.24 -4.76 -6.33
C THR A 87 4.48 -5.83 -5.55
N ILE A 88 3.28 -6.22 -5.99
CA ILE A 88 2.49 -7.29 -5.37
C ILE A 88 3.21 -8.64 -5.49
N ALA A 89 3.71 -8.98 -6.69
CA ALA A 89 4.44 -10.22 -6.96
C ALA A 89 5.75 -10.33 -6.15
N SER A 90 6.28 -9.20 -5.65
CA SER A 90 7.47 -9.17 -4.80
C SER A 90 7.23 -9.69 -3.38
N ILE A 91 5.97 -9.73 -2.91
CA ILE A 91 5.62 -9.99 -1.50
C ILE A 91 6.20 -11.30 -0.96
N PRO A 92 6.10 -12.46 -1.64
CA PRO A 92 6.71 -13.70 -1.15
C PRO A 92 8.21 -13.55 -0.84
N ARG A 93 8.93 -12.79 -1.67
CA ARG A 93 10.35 -12.52 -1.48
C ARG A 93 10.62 -11.60 -0.29
N ARG A 94 9.75 -10.60 -0.07
CA ARG A 94 9.82 -9.68 1.09
C ARG A 94 9.56 -10.44 2.38
N CYS A 95 8.54 -11.30 2.40
CA CYS A 95 8.25 -12.20 3.51
C CYS A 95 9.45 -13.10 3.82
N GLN A 96 10.07 -13.70 2.79
CA GLN A 96 11.26 -14.52 2.98
C GLN A 96 12.44 -13.71 3.55
N ALA A 97 12.64 -12.46 3.11
CA ALA A 97 13.66 -11.59 3.67
C ALA A 97 13.39 -11.26 5.15
N CYS A 98 12.13 -11.01 5.53
CA CYS A 98 11.71 -10.77 6.90
C CYS A 98 11.93 -12.02 7.78
N ILE A 99 11.59 -13.21 7.28
CA ILE A 99 11.85 -14.49 7.95
C ILE A 99 13.36 -14.69 8.17
N SER A 100 14.18 -14.48 7.13
CA SER A 100 15.64 -14.58 7.23
C SER A 100 16.23 -13.55 8.21
N ALA A 101 15.64 -12.36 8.28
CA ALA A 101 15.94 -11.32 9.25
C ALA A 101 15.30 -11.58 10.63
N ARG A 102 14.64 -12.71 10.87
CA ARG A 102 13.97 -13.05 12.14
C ARG A 102 12.96 -11.99 12.60
N GLY A 103 12.26 -11.36 11.66
CA GLY A 103 11.30 -10.30 11.94
C GLY A 103 11.89 -8.90 12.10
N TYR A 104 13.20 -8.72 11.97
CA TYR A 104 13.83 -7.40 11.91
C TYR A 104 13.64 -6.74 10.53
N HIS A 105 13.92 -5.45 10.47
CA HIS A 105 13.82 -4.64 9.26
C HIS A 105 14.56 -5.25 8.08
N THR A 106 13.91 -5.21 6.91
CA THR A 106 14.51 -5.61 5.65
C THR A 106 14.91 -4.38 4.82
N ARG A 107 15.50 -4.61 3.64
CA ARG A 107 15.86 -3.55 2.69
C ARG A 107 14.68 -3.02 1.86
N TYR A 108 13.49 -3.61 2.05
CA TYR A 108 12.29 -3.30 1.28
C TYR A 108 11.54 -2.12 1.87
#